data_AF-A0A942C974-F1
#
_entry.id   AF-A0A942C974-F1
#
_cell.length_a   1.000
_cell.length_b   1.000
_cell.length_c   1.000
_cell.angle_alpha   90.00
_cell.angle_beta   90.00
_cell.angle_gamma   90.00
#
_symmetry.space_group_name_H-M   'P 1'
#
loop_
_entity.id
_entity.type
_entity.pdbx_description
1 polymer ?
#
loop_
_entity_poly.entity_id
_entity_poly.type
_entity_poly.pdbx_seq_one_letter_code
_entity_poly.pdbx_strand_id
1 'polypeptide(L)'
;MPVKEDFAKTFGQGWISGYLSVFFGVLSFIAVLCFMFPSYLTTPDLRKAYPVEILRIILMVLLIASFILGLISFLLNRQKRLAVTGILFSAAAIMLGGWNVQAGAVHETPFPIGLDWLVLDLVLLAVIFIPIEVLFPQKVQQYTLHGEWKTDFTYFVISHLFVQVFGIIAQAPATILFGNLGLKGFQAKVQSLPLLVQFLLALFCSDVFQYWSHRLFHEVERLWIFHSIHHSTVAMDWLAGSRTHFIDMFVTRAVSFIPVYLLGITPAAFAIYIVVISFHAVFIHANVNWKFGWLKYIISTPQFHHWHHTSDPAAYNKNYAVFFSFIDRMFGTFYLPGDEFPKEYGVNMPNYPKGFLAQFSYPFRAK
;
A
#
# COMPACT_ATOMS: atom_id res chain seq x y z
N MET A 1 -23.89 21.63 13.05
CA MET A 1 -22.54 21.93 13.59
C MET A 1 -21.88 22.91 12.63
N PRO A 2 -21.25 23.99 13.12
CA PRO A 2 -20.68 25.00 12.23
C PRO A 2 -19.58 24.35 11.42
N VAL A 3 -19.65 24.53 10.09
CA VAL A 3 -18.56 24.20 9.16
C VAL A 3 -17.35 24.96 9.67
N LYS A 4 -16.36 24.25 10.22
CA LYS A 4 -15.05 24.86 10.51
C LYS A 4 -14.63 25.54 9.22
N GLU A 5 -14.30 26.82 9.29
CA GLU A 5 -13.66 27.54 8.20
C GLU A 5 -12.50 26.68 7.70
N ASP A 6 -12.70 26.02 6.57
CA ASP A 6 -11.64 25.33 5.85
C ASP A 6 -10.87 26.47 5.20
N PHE A 7 -9.95 27.07 5.98
CA PHE A 7 -9.03 28.06 5.47
C PHE A 7 -8.35 27.40 4.28
N ALA A 8 -8.74 27.81 3.07
CA ALA A 8 -8.17 27.31 1.84
C ALA A 8 -6.65 27.41 1.99
N LYS A 9 -5.98 26.25 2.06
CA LYS A 9 -4.55 26.16 2.34
C LYS A 9 -3.82 26.75 1.14
N THR A 10 -3.49 28.03 1.20
CA THR A 10 -2.74 28.68 0.11
C THR A 10 -1.24 28.54 0.36
N PHE A 11 -0.48 28.53 -0.74
CA PHE A 11 0.98 28.53 -0.68
C PHE A 11 1.48 29.74 0.12
N GLY A 12 2.58 29.57 0.86
CA GLY A 12 3.18 30.62 1.70
C GLY A 12 2.58 30.77 3.11
N GLN A 13 1.46 30.12 3.44
CA GLN A 13 0.86 30.17 4.77
C GLN A 13 1.51 29.21 5.81
N GLY A 14 2.65 28.59 5.49
CA GLY A 14 3.37 27.71 6.44
C GLY A 14 2.73 26.35 6.72
N TRP A 15 1.68 25.93 5.99
CA TRP A 15 1.11 24.59 6.13
C TRP A 15 2.00 23.52 5.50
N ILE A 16 2.55 23.79 4.31
CA ILE A 16 3.45 22.86 3.60
C ILE A 16 4.69 22.57 4.45
N SER A 17 5.36 23.62 4.94
CA SER A 17 6.50 23.46 5.85
C SER A 17 6.12 22.74 7.14
N GLY A 18 4.91 22.94 7.64
CA GLY A 18 4.39 22.22 8.82
C GLY A 18 4.25 20.72 8.57
N TYR A 19 3.64 20.32 7.46
CA TYR A 19 3.52 18.89 7.09
C TYR A 19 4.89 18.25 6.85
N LEU A 20 5.78 18.92 6.12
CA LEU A 20 7.14 18.41 5.89
C LEU A 20 7.94 18.31 7.19
N SER A 21 7.78 19.26 8.11
CA SER A 21 8.40 19.20 9.44
C SER A 21 7.94 17.97 10.22
N VAL A 22 6.63 17.74 10.30
CA VAL A 22 6.06 16.53 10.93
C VAL A 22 6.59 15.27 10.26
N PHE A 23 6.55 15.21 8.93
CA PHE A 23 7.00 14.05 8.16
C PHE A 23 8.47 13.71 8.45
N PHE A 24 9.39 14.66 8.28
CA PHE A 24 10.81 14.44 8.53
C PHE A 24 11.12 14.20 10.02
N GLY A 25 10.38 14.82 10.93
CA GLY A 25 10.54 14.63 12.37
C GLY A 25 10.13 13.22 12.80
N VAL A 26 8.96 12.74 12.35
CA VAL A 26 8.49 11.36 12.58
C VAL A 26 9.43 10.35 11.93
N LEU A 27 9.86 10.59 10.70
CA LEU A 27 10.81 9.75 9.99
C LEU A 27 12.14 9.62 10.75
N SER A 28 12.66 10.74 11.25
CA SER A 28 13.89 10.77 12.04
C SER A 28 13.72 10.02 13.37
N PHE A 29 12.59 10.20 14.05
CA PHE A 29 12.28 9.49 15.29
C PHE A 29 12.20 7.97 15.06
N ILE A 30 11.50 7.53 14.02
CA ILE A 30 11.42 6.11 13.65
C ILE A 30 12.81 5.56 13.30
N ALA A 31 13.63 6.30 12.54
CA ALA A 31 14.98 5.88 12.20
C ALA A 31 15.86 5.69 13.46
N VAL A 32 15.77 6.61 14.44
CA VAL A 32 16.46 6.45 15.73
C VAL A 32 16.00 5.19 16.46
N LEU A 33 14.69 4.90 16.49
CA LEU A 33 14.19 3.65 17.07
C LEU A 33 14.71 2.42 16.33
N CYS A 34 14.79 2.46 15.00
CA CYS A 34 15.37 1.38 14.20
C CYS A 34 16.84 1.13 14.53
N PHE A 35 17.62 2.18 14.80
CA PHE A 35 18.98 2.04 15.30
C PHE A 35 19.05 1.43 16.70
N MET A 36 18.14 1.81 17.60
CA MET A 36 18.13 1.30 18.98
C MET A 36 17.68 -0.16 19.07
N PHE A 37 16.72 -0.57 18.23
CA PHE A 37 16.09 -1.89 18.27
C PHE A 37 16.15 -2.62 16.92
N PRO A 38 17.36 -2.79 16.33
CA PRO A 38 17.49 -3.28 14.95
C PRO A 38 16.96 -4.69 14.78
N SER A 39 17.06 -5.53 15.82
CA SER A 39 16.56 -6.91 15.80
C SER A 39 15.04 -7.04 15.61
N TYR A 40 14.28 -6.01 15.98
CA TYR A 40 12.81 -6.02 15.93
C TYR A 40 12.24 -5.11 14.86
N LEU A 41 12.86 -3.94 14.67
CA LEU A 41 12.34 -2.88 13.81
C LEU A 41 12.98 -2.86 12.43
N THR A 42 14.08 -3.59 12.21
CA THR A 42 14.74 -3.67 10.91
C THR A 42 14.81 -5.08 10.35
N THR A 43 14.55 -5.21 9.05
CA THR A 43 14.67 -6.46 8.32
C THR A 43 16.14 -6.90 8.21
N PRO A 44 16.44 -8.22 8.31
CA PRO A 44 17.83 -8.71 8.21
C PRO A 44 18.53 -8.36 6.90
N ASP A 45 17.80 -8.34 5.79
CA ASP A 45 18.35 -8.11 4.46
C ASP A 45 18.72 -6.64 4.25
N LEU A 46 17.86 -5.72 4.69
CA LEU A 46 18.10 -4.29 4.57
C LEU A 46 19.31 -3.83 5.39
N ARG A 47 19.50 -4.43 6.58
CA ARG A 47 20.68 -4.18 7.43
C ARG A 47 22.01 -4.43 6.71
N LYS A 48 22.04 -5.39 5.78
CA LYS A 48 23.25 -5.74 5.01
C LYS A 48 23.44 -4.84 3.80
N ALA A 49 22.40 -4.15 3.35
CA ALA A 49 22.37 -3.44 2.07
C ALA A 49 22.94 -2.01 2.13
N TYR A 50 22.95 -1.36 3.30
CA TYR A 50 23.34 0.05 3.42
C TYR A 50 24.40 0.31 4.50
N PRO A 51 25.43 1.14 4.22
CA PRO A 51 26.38 1.57 5.23
C PRO A 51 25.70 2.42 6.32
N VAL A 52 25.98 2.09 7.59
CA VAL A 52 25.45 2.80 8.77
C VAL A 52 25.75 4.31 8.71
N GLU A 53 26.94 4.68 8.24
CA GLU A 53 27.35 6.08 8.13
C GLU A 53 26.45 6.89 7.19
N ILE A 54 26.01 6.29 6.08
CA ILE A 54 25.09 6.95 5.15
C ILE A 54 23.74 7.20 5.83
N LEU A 55 23.23 6.21 6.57
CA LEU A 55 21.97 6.36 7.32
C LEU A 55 22.07 7.44 8.41
N ARG A 56 23.21 7.58 9.08
CA ARG A 56 23.45 8.66 10.05
C ARG A 56 23.45 10.04 9.40
N ILE A 57 24.10 10.18 8.23
CA ILE A 57 24.09 11.43 7.47
C ILE A 57 22.67 11.80 7.04
N ILE A 58 21.92 10.84 6.49
CA ILE A 58 20.51 11.04 6.11
C ILE A 58 19.69 11.48 7.32
N LEU A 59 19.82 10.79 8.46
CA LEU A 59 19.14 11.14 9.70
C LEU A 59 19.47 12.56 10.18
N MET A 60 20.74 12.96 10.13
CA MET A 60 21.16 14.32 10.46
C MET A 60 20.48 15.35 9.55
N VAL A 61 20.49 15.12 8.23
CA VAL A 61 19.86 16.02 7.25
C VAL A 61 18.36 16.14 7.50
N LEU A 62 17.67 15.02 7.76
CA LEU A 62 16.23 15.01 8.04
C LEU A 62 15.87 15.74 9.33
N LEU A 63 16.67 15.59 10.39
CA LEU A 63 16.47 16.33 11.66
C LEU A 63 16.62 17.83 11.47
N ILE A 64 17.68 18.26 10.77
CA ILE A 64 17.93 19.68 10.47
C ILE A 64 16.77 20.24 9.62
N ALA A 65 16.39 19.52 8.56
CA ALA A 65 15.28 19.92 7.69
C ALA A 65 13.96 20.02 8.46
N SER A 66 13.64 19.02 9.29
CA SER A 66 12.43 19.03 10.11
C SER A 66 12.37 20.24 11.03
N PHE A 67 13.48 20.56 11.71
CA PHE A 67 13.54 21.69 12.63
C PHE A 67 13.39 23.04 11.91
N ILE A 68 14.13 23.26 10.81
CA ILE A 68 14.04 24.49 10.01
C ILE A 68 12.62 24.69 9.47
N LEU A 69 12.04 23.66 8.87
CA LEU A 69 10.67 23.71 8.34
C LEU A 69 9.63 23.90 9.46
N GLY A 70 9.89 23.31 10.63
CA GLY A 70 9.08 23.48 11.83
C GLY A 70 9.08 24.93 12.30
N LEU A 71 10.23 25.59 12.32
CA LEU A 71 10.34 27.02 12.63
C LEU A 71 9.63 27.89 11.60
N ILE A 72 9.83 27.63 10.30
CA ILE A 72 9.13 28.35 9.22
C ILE A 72 7.61 28.21 9.40
N SER A 73 7.12 27.00 9.65
CA SER A 73 5.70 26.76 9.92
C SER A 73 5.24 27.46 11.20
N PHE A 74 6.05 27.43 12.26
CA PHE A 74 5.74 28.10 13.52
C PHE A 74 5.60 29.61 13.33
N LEU A 75 6.39 30.22 12.45
CA LEU A 75 6.28 31.65 12.16
C LEU A 75 5.07 31.96 11.26
N LEU A 76 4.90 31.24 10.16
CA LEU A 76 3.95 31.58 9.10
C LEU A 76 2.53 31.02 9.33
N ASN A 77 2.41 29.83 9.93
CA ASN A 77 1.12 29.16 10.08
C ASN A 77 0.37 29.70 11.29
N ARG A 78 -0.89 30.12 11.12
CA ARG A 78 -1.75 30.54 12.24
C ARG A 78 -1.98 29.41 13.24
N GLN A 79 -2.11 28.17 12.77
CA GLN A 79 -2.24 26.99 13.60
C GLN A 79 -0.88 26.35 13.86
N LYS A 80 -0.34 26.55 15.06
CA LYS A 80 1.01 26.09 15.45
C LYS A 80 1.12 24.58 15.67
N ARG A 81 0.01 23.83 15.57
CA ARG A 81 -0.03 22.39 15.87
C ARG A 81 0.97 21.59 15.05
N LEU A 82 0.99 21.77 13.73
CA LEU A 82 1.90 21.03 12.84
C LEU A 82 3.38 21.35 13.16
N ALA A 83 3.70 22.64 13.31
CA ALA A 83 5.04 23.08 13.69
C ALA A 83 5.52 22.47 15.01
N VAL A 84 4.69 22.56 16.06
CA VAL A 84 5.00 22.02 17.38
C VAL A 84 5.16 20.49 17.31
N THR A 85 4.28 19.78 16.62
CA THR A 85 4.38 18.32 16.47
C THR A 85 5.70 17.91 15.80
N GLY A 86 6.07 18.54 14.67
CA GLY A 86 7.33 18.22 13.99
C GLY A 86 8.57 18.51 14.83
N ILE A 87 8.58 19.66 15.52
CA ILE A 87 9.66 20.03 16.44
C ILE A 87 9.75 19.02 17.61
N LEU A 88 8.63 18.60 18.20
CA LEU A 88 8.61 17.65 19.30
C LEU A 88 9.16 16.27 18.89
N PHE A 89 8.80 15.77 17.71
CA PHE A 89 9.36 14.51 17.21
C PHE A 89 10.87 14.63 16.95
N SER A 90 11.32 15.73 16.36
CA SER A 90 12.75 15.99 16.16
C SER A 90 13.51 16.11 17.49
N ALA A 91 12.95 16.79 18.47
CA ALA A 91 13.51 16.90 19.80
C ALA A 91 13.60 15.52 20.48
N ALA A 92 12.54 14.73 20.42
CA ALA A 92 12.54 13.36 20.96
C ALA A 92 13.61 12.48 20.29
N ALA A 93 13.74 12.56 18.96
CA ALA A 93 14.77 11.83 18.21
C ALA A 93 16.19 12.24 18.64
N ILE A 94 16.44 13.55 18.84
CA ILE A 94 17.72 14.07 19.35
C ILE A 94 17.99 13.59 20.78
N MET A 95 16.98 13.62 21.66
CA MET A 95 17.10 13.14 23.04
C MET A 95 17.44 11.65 23.13
N LEU A 96 17.00 10.86 22.15
CA LEU A 96 17.34 9.44 22.02
C LEU A 96 18.68 9.18 21.31
N GLY A 97 19.47 10.23 21.04
CA GLY A 97 20.82 10.15 20.47
C GLY A 97 20.97 10.73 19.06
N GLY A 98 19.86 11.07 18.39
CA GLY A 98 19.87 11.71 17.07
C GLY A 98 20.71 10.93 16.05
N TRP A 99 21.53 11.64 15.27
CA TRP A 99 22.40 11.02 14.27
C TRP A 99 23.57 10.22 14.88
N ASN A 100 23.88 10.44 16.16
CA ASN A 100 24.91 9.73 16.92
C ASN A 100 24.34 8.58 17.76
N VAL A 101 23.08 8.20 17.55
CA VAL A 101 22.43 7.09 18.28
C VAL A 101 23.27 5.82 18.23
N GLN A 102 23.49 5.19 19.37
CA GLN A 102 24.23 3.93 19.42
C GLN A 102 23.36 2.80 18.86
N ALA A 103 23.90 2.04 17.91
CA ALA A 103 23.17 0.91 17.34
C ALA A 103 23.04 -0.21 18.38
N GLY A 104 21.83 -0.72 18.56
CA GLY A 104 21.57 -1.86 19.43
C GLY A 104 22.18 -3.15 18.91
N ALA A 105 22.28 -4.15 19.78
CA ALA A 105 22.75 -5.47 19.40
C ALA A 105 21.78 -6.14 18.40
N VAL A 106 22.36 -6.83 17.43
CA VAL A 106 21.64 -7.56 16.39
C VAL A 106 21.51 -9.03 16.82
N HIS A 107 20.28 -9.47 17.00
CA HIS A 107 19.88 -10.84 17.29
C HIS A 107 18.90 -11.33 16.21
N GLU A 108 18.88 -12.63 15.97
CA GLU A 108 17.85 -13.25 15.13
C GLU A 108 16.53 -13.26 15.88
N THR A 109 15.49 -12.72 15.26
CA THR A 109 14.13 -12.74 15.78
C THR A 109 13.23 -13.43 14.74
N PRO A 110 12.28 -14.28 15.16
CA PRO A 110 11.41 -14.98 14.23
C PRO A 110 10.39 -14.06 13.55
N PHE A 111 10.13 -12.86 14.10
CA PHE A 111 9.12 -11.93 13.61
C PHE A 111 9.59 -10.47 13.71
N PRO A 112 10.51 -10.01 12.83
CA PRO A 112 10.76 -8.58 12.70
C PRO A 112 9.48 -7.88 12.22
N ILE A 113 9.15 -6.73 12.80
CA ILE A 113 7.97 -5.93 12.43
C ILE A 113 8.18 -5.24 11.07
N GLY A 114 9.44 -5.04 10.66
CA GLY A 114 9.78 -4.46 9.35
C GLY A 114 9.41 -2.98 9.21
N LEU A 115 9.60 -2.19 10.27
CA LEU A 115 9.27 -0.77 10.29
C LEU A 115 10.12 0.04 9.29
N ASP A 116 11.36 -0.38 9.08
CA ASP A 116 12.25 0.11 8.03
C ASP A 116 11.65 -0.09 6.63
N TRP A 117 11.12 -1.27 6.34
CA TRP A 117 10.47 -1.58 5.07
C TRP A 117 9.23 -0.73 4.85
N LEU A 118 8.36 -0.59 5.86
CA LEU A 118 7.18 0.28 5.80
C LEU A 118 7.58 1.71 5.39
N VAL A 119 8.62 2.25 6.03
CA VAL A 119 9.09 3.61 5.78
C VAL A 119 9.64 3.75 4.37
N LEU A 120 10.51 2.82 3.95
CA LEU A 120 11.11 2.86 2.62
C LEU A 120 10.07 2.73 1.52
N ASP A 121 9.12 1.81 1.69
CA ASP A 121 8.04 1.59 0.74
C ASP A 121 7.13 2.82 0.63
N LEU A 122 6.73 3.40 1.77
CA LEU A 122 5.97 4.65 1.80
C LEU A 122 6.68 5.78 1.06
N VAL A 123 7.98 5.99 1.34
CA VAL A 123 8.78 7.05 0.71
C VAL A 123 8.90 6.79 -0.78
N LEU A 124 9.23 5.56 -1.18
CA LEU A 124 9.40 5.16 -2.58
C LEU A 124 8.11 5.37 -3.37
N LEU A 125 6.99 4.85 -2.88
CA LEU A 125 5.69 4.99 -3.53
C LEU A 125 5.26 6.46 -3.58
N ALA A 126 5.43 7.23 -2.49
CA ALA A 126 5.10 8.65 -2.49
C ALA A 126 5.94 9.45 -3.49
N VAL A 127 7.25 9.19 -3.58
CA VAL A 127 8.16 9.86 -4.54
C VAL A 127 7.81 9.53 -5.98
N ILE A 128 7.24 8.35 -6.25
CA ILE A 128 6.82 7.96 -7.59
C ILE A 128 5.42 8.49 -7.91
N PHE A 129 4.43 8.14 -7.09
CA PHE A 129 3.02 8.35 -7.41
C PHE A 129 2.54 9.77 -7.20
N ILE A 130 3.02 10.50 -6.17
CA ILE A 130 2.59 11.88 -5.96
C ILE A 130 2.95 12.75 -7.18
N PRO A 131 4.19 12.73 -7.71
CA PRO A 131 4.50 13.49 -8.93
C PRO A 131 3.67 13.05 -10.14
N ILE A 132 3.46 11.74 -10.32
CA ILE A 132 2.67 11.23 -11.46
C ILE A 132 1.22 11.74 -11.38
N GLU A 133 0.58 11.65 -10.22
CA GLU A 133 -0.79 12.12 -10.02
C GLU A 133 -0.93 13.64 -10.11
N VAL A 134 0.12 14.40 -9.75
CA VAL A 134 0.13 15.86 -9.91
C VAL A 134 0.33 16.27 -11.36
N LEU A 135 1.20 15.58 -12.10
CA LEU A 135 1.53 15.91 -13.50
C LEU A 135 0.48 15.38 -14.50
N PHE A 136 -0.15 14.25 -14.19
CA PHE A 136 -1.09 13.57 -15.09
C PHE A 136 -2.43 13.21 -14.42
N PRO A 137 -3.09 14.14 -13.70
CA PRO A 137 -4.27 13.83 -12.90
C PRO A 137 -5.45 13.36 -13.77
N GLN A 138 -6.16 12.34 -13.32
CA GLN A 138 -7.48 12.00 -13.87
C GLN A 138 -8.57 12.92 -13.32
N LYS A 139 -8.68 13.09 -11.99
CA LYS A 139 -9.50 14.13 -11.36
C LYS A 139 -8.65 15.33 -11.00
N VAL A 140 -8.64 16.36 -11.85
CA VAL A 140 -7.85 17.60 -11.65
C VAL A 140 -8.23 18.33 -10.34
N GLN A 141 -9.49 18.24 -9.93
CA GLN A 141 -9.97 18.89 -8.70
C GLN A 141 -9.73 18.06 -7.43
N GLN A 142 -9.18 16.84 -7.55
CA GLN A 142 -8.85 16.00 -6.40
C GLN A 142 -7.48 16.41 -5.83
N TYR A 143 -7.46 16.83 -4.57
CA TYR A 143 -6.23 17.08 -3.84
C TYR A 143 -5.56 15.76 -3.43
N THR A 144 -4.22 15.71 -3.44
CA THR A 144 -3.41 14.56 -2.98
C THR A 144 -3.70 14.17 -1.52
N LEU A 145 -4.13 15.13 -0.69
CA LEU A 145 -4.57 14.89 0.68
C LEU A 145 -6.08 15.19 0.80
N HIS A 146 -6.89 14.38 0.10
CA HIS A 146 -8.35 14.45 0.12
C HIS A 146 -8.94 14.23 1.53
N GLY A 147 -10.23 14.49 1.74
CA GLY A 147 -10.84 14.52 3.09
C GLY A 147 -10.67 13.26 3.95
N GLU A 148 -10.37 12.11 3.36
CA GLU A 148 -10.20 10.81 4.05
C GLU A 148 -8.76 10.27 4.04
N TRP A 149 -7.77 11.03 3.53
CA TRP A 149 -6.39 10.56 3.36
C TRP A 149 -5.79 9.92 4.61
N LYS A 150 -6.19 10.38 5.82
CA LYS A 150 -5.73 9.82 7.09
C LYS A 150 -6.20 8.38 7.31
N THR A 151 -7.41 8.08 6.85
CA THR A 151 -7.98 6.73 6.89
C THR A 151 -7.17 5.82 5.98
N ASP A 152 -6.93 6.25 4.74
CA ASP A 152 -6.15 5.50 3.75
C ASP A 152 -4.70 5.29 4.22
N PHE A 153 -4.09 6.34 4.79
CA PHE A 153 -2.76 6.24 5.41
C PHE A 153 -2.73 5.30 6.62
N THR A 154 -3.77 5.30 7.46
CA THR A 154 -3.85 4.38 8.61
C THR A 154 -3.93 2.93 8.12
N TYR A 155 -4.76 2.68 7.10
CA TYR A 155 -4.85 1.38 6.46
C TYR A 155 -3.55 0.98 5.76
N PHE A 156 -2.84 1.91 5.11
CA PHE A 156 -1.51 1.68 4.55
C PHE A 156 -0.55 1.18 5.63
N VAL A 157 -0.40 1.93 6.73
CA VAL A 157 0.51 1.57 7.82
C VAL A 157 0.16 0.19 8.40
N ILE A 158 -1.11 -0.04 8.72
CA ILE A 158 -1.54 -1.30 9.31
C ILE A 158 -1.31 -2.44 8.33
N SER A 159 -1.77 -2.32 7.09
CA SER A 159 -1.65 -3.40 6.12
C SER A 159 -0.20 -3.81 5.91
N HIS A 160 0.71 -2.85 5.72
CA HIS A 160 2.13 -3.12 5.45
C HIS A 160 2.85 -3.75 6.65
N LEU A 161 2.51 -3.38 7.88
CA LEU A 161 3.06 -4.02 9.09
C LEU A 161 2.61 -5.48 9.23
N PHE A 162 1.41 -5.83 8.73
CA PHE A 162 0.88 -7.20 8.79
C PHE A 162 1.22 -8.06 7.57
N VAL A 163 1.72 -7.51 6.46
CA VAL A 163 2.06 -8.31 5.26
C VAL A 163 3.02 -9.45 5.58
N GLN A 164 4.10 -9.19 6.33
CA GLN A 164 5.09 -10.22 6.68
C GLN A 164 4.49 -11.28 7.59
N VAL A 165 3.70 -10.85 8.57
CA VAL A 165 2.99 -11.73 9.51
C VAL A 165 2.05 -12.66 8.76
N PHE A 166 1.27 -12.15 7.80
CA PHE A 166 0.37 -12.98 6.99
C PHE A 166 1.12 -13.95 6.08
N GLY A 167 2.26 -13.55 5.51
CA GLY A 167 3.11 -14.46 4.74
C GLY A 167 3.52 -15.67 5.56
N ILE A 168 4.00 -15.45 6.80
CA ILE A 168 4.42 -16.53 7.70
C ILE A 168 3.23 -17.38 8.16
N ILE A 169 2.12 -16.75 8.55
CA ILE A 169 0.91 -17.45 8.99
C ILE A 169 0.34 -18.31 7.86
N ALA A 170 0.38 -17.84 6.61
CA ALA A 170 -0.11 -18.60 5.46
C ALA A 170 0.83 -19.76 5.08
N GLN A 171 2.13 -19.65 5.35
CA GLN A 171 3.13 -20.65 4.96
C GLN A 171 2.97 -21.99 5.70
N ALA A 172 2.71 -21.97 7.00
CA ALA A 172 2.64 -23.20 7.80
C ALA A 172 1.47 -24.12 7.37
N PRO A 173 0.21 -23.63 7.26
CA PRO A 173 -0.90 -24.43 6.74
C PRO A 173 -0.65 -24.92 5.31
N ALA A 174 -0.08 -24.08 4.44
CA ALA A 174 0.24 -24.47 3.08
C ALA A 174 1.23 -25.66 3.04
N THR A 175 2.25 -25.62 3.90
CA THR A 175 3.23 -26.71 4.01
C THR A 175 2.59 -28.00 4.54
N ILE A 176 1.72 -27.91 5.55
CA ILE A 176 1.02 -29.06 6.13
C ILE A 176 0.08 -29.71 5.10
N LEU A 177 -0.73 -28.89 4.41
CA LEU A 177 -1.76 -29.37 3.49
C LEU A 177 -1.17 -29.89 2.18
N PHE A 178 -0.08 -29.28 1.70
CA PHE A 178 0.40 -29.53 0.35
C PHE A 178 1.84 -30.06 0.26
N GLY A 179 2.62 -30.05 1.34
CA GLY A 179 4.03 -30.45 1.34
C GLY A 179 4.26 -31.93 0.96
N ASN A 180 3.25 -32.78 1.18
CA ASN A 180 3.31 -34.22 0.89
C ASN A 180 2.70 -34.62 -0.46
N LEU A 181 2.34 -33.67 -1.34
CA LEU A 181 1.74 -33.96 -2.65
C LEU A 181 2.71 -34.59 -3.67
N GLY A 182 3.97 -34.85 -3.31
CA GLY A 182 4.94 -35.45 -4.23
C GLY A 182 5.36 -34.54 -5.39
N LEU A 183 5.15 -33.23 -5.27
CA LEU A 183 5.38 -32.26 -6.35
C LEU A 183 6.85 -32.00 -6.68
N LYS A 184 7.81 -32.59 -5.96
CA LYS A 184 9.24 -32.30 -6.10
C LYS A 184 9.74 -32.43 -7.54
N GLY A 185 9.34 -33.47 -8.26
CA GLY A 185 9.74 -33.65 -9.67
C GLY A 185 9.14 -32.60 -10.62
N PHE A 186 7.92 -32.13 -10.34
CA PHE A 186 7.29 -31.04 -11.08
C PHE A 186 7.94 -29.70 -10.76
N GLN A 187 8.15 -29.40 -9.48
CA GLN A 187 8.81 -28.17 -9.01
C GLN A 187 10.23 -28.06 -9.59
N ALA A 188 11.00 -29.15 -9.62
CA ALA A 188 12.33 -29.16 -10.22
C ALA A 188 12.30 -28.80 -11.73
N LYS A 189 11.26 -29.23 -12.47
CA LYS A 189 11.07 -28.84 -13.87
C LYS A 189 10.70 -27.38 -14.02
N VAL A 190 9.88 -26.83 -13.13
CA VAL A 190 9.55 -25.40 -13.15
C VAL A 190 10.77 -24.55 -12.81
N GLN A 191 11.58 -24.98 -11.83
CA GLN A 191 12.80 -24.30 -11.40
C GLN A 191 13.90 -24.31 -12.46
N SER A 192 13.90 -25.29 -13.38
CA SER A 192 14.84 -25.33 -14.50
C SER A 192 14.46 -24.42 -15.67
N LEU A 193 13.25 -23.84 -15.66
CA LEU A 193 12.84 -22.85 -16.67
C LEU A 193 13.63 -21.54 -16.52
N PRO A 194 13.80 -20.75 -17.59
CA PRO A 194 14.40 -19.42 -17.49
C PRO A 194 13.69 -18.53 -16.46
N LEU A 195 14.45 -17.67 -15.77
CA LEU A 195 13.94 -16.81 -14.70
C LEU A 195 12.71 -15.98 -15.14
N LEU A 196 12.73 -15.44 -16.36
CA LEU A 196 11.61 -14.68 -16.94
C LEU A 196 10.33 -15.54 -17.05
N VAL A 197 10.46 -16.81 -17.45
CA VAL A 197 9.31 -17.72 -17.57
C VAL A 197 8.75 -18.04 -16.19
N GLN A 198 9.60 -18.28 -15.19
CA GLN A 198 9.16 -18.49 -13.82
C GLN A 198 8.42 -17.26 -13.27
N PHE A 199 8.93 -16.06 -13.50
CA PHE A 199 8.28 -14.81 -13.13
C PHE A 199 6.90 -14.67 -13.78
N LEU A 200 6.78 -14.89 -15.09
CA LEU A 200 5.50 -14.80 -15.81
C LEU A 200 4.51 -15.87 -15.33
N LEU A 201 4.98 -17.09 -15.03
CA LEU A 201 4.17 -18.14 -14.44
C LEU A 201 3.65 -17.76 -13.05
N ALA A 202 4.52 -17.18 -12.20
CA ALA A 202 4.13 -16.70 -10.89
C ALA A 202 3.05 -15.62 -10.98
N LEU A 203 3.26 -14.65 -11.86
CA LEU A 203 2.34 -13.52 -12.07
C LEU A 203 0.98 -14.01 -12.59
N PHE A 204 0.98 -14.83 -13.64
CA PHE A 204 -0.25 -15.35 -14.24
C PHE A 204 -1.00 -16.28 -13.29
N CYS A 205 -0.30 -17.22 -12.65
CA CYS A 205 -0.94 -18.15 -11.72
C CYS A 205 -1.54 -17.41 -10.53
N SER A 206 -0.79 -16.50 -9.92
CA SER A 206 -1.30 -15.69 -8.81
C SER A 206 -2.54 -14.89 -9.20
N ASP A 207 -2.52 -14.23 -10.36
CA ASP A 207 -3.62 -13.37 -10.81
C ASP A 207 -4.89 -14.16 -11.16
N VAL A 208 -4.78 -15.38 -11.69
CA VAL A 208 -5.93 -16.27 -11.90
C VAL A 208 -6.60 -16.64 -10.59
N PHE A 209 -5.82 -16.99 -9.56
CA PHE A 209 -6.37 -17.33 -8.24
C PHE A 209 -6.91 -16.08 -7.54
N GLN A 210 -6.22 -14.95 -7.67
CA GLN A 210 -6.65 -13.67 -7.13
C GLN A 210 -7.98 -13.24 -7.76
N TYR A 211 -8.13 -13.35 -9.08
CA TYR A 211 -9.38 -13.09 -9.82
C TYR A 211 -10.57 -13.82 -9.21
N TRP A 212 -10.43 -15.13 -8.94
CA TRP A 212 -11.52 -15.91 -8.35
C TRP A 212 -11.82 -15.51 -6.90
N SER A 213 -10.79 -15.29 -6.08
CA SER A 213 -11.02 -14.80 -4.71
C SER A 213 -11.70 -13.43 -4.70
N HIS A 214 -11.28 -12.54 -5.60
CA HIS A 214 -11.81 -11.19 -5.73
C HIS A 214 -13.27 -11.23 -6.19
N ARG A 215 -13.57 -12.06 -7.20
CA ARG A 215 -14.94 -12.32 -7.62
C ARG A 215 -15.83 -12.83 -6.48
N LEU A 216 -15.33 -13.77 -5.66
CA LEU A 216 -16.07 -14.24 -4.48
C LEU A 216 -16.30 -13.13 -3.45
N PHE A 217 -15.31 -12.25 -3.24
CA PHE A 217 -15.45 -11.07 -2.39
C PHE A 217 -16.55 -10.12 -2.88
N HIS A 218 -16.81 -10.06 -4.18
CA HIS A 218 -17.89 -9.25 -4.73
C HIS A 218 -19.26 -9.95 -4.75
N GLU A 219 -19.29 -11.21 -5.17
CA GLU A 219 -20.54 -11.92 -5.44
C GLU A 219 -21.14 -12.60 -4.20
N VAL A 220 -20.36 -12.82 -3.14
CA VAL A 220 -20.83 -13.39 -1.87
C VAL A 220 -21.01 -12.30 -0.83
N GLU A 221 -22.25 -12.01 -0.43
CA GLU A 221 -22.60 -10.93 0.51
C GLU A 221 -21.77 -10.92 1.81
N ARG A 222 -21.55 -12.11 2.40
CA ARG A 222 -20.75 -12.27 3.63
C ARG A 222 -19.27 -11.95 3.45
N LEU A 223 -18.75 -12.03 2.23
CA LEU A 223 -17.37 -11.64 1.91
C LEU A 223 -17.33 -10.17 1.50
N TRP A 224 -18.34 -9.71 0.74
CA TRP A 224 -18.50 -8.33 0.31
C TRP A 224 -18.48 -7.35 1.48
N ILE A 225 -19.05 -7.68 2.63
CA ILE A 225 -18.99 -6.77 3.77
C ILE A 225 -17.55 -6.37 4.17
N PHE A 226 -16.59 -7.29 4.04
CA PHE A 226 -15.17 -7.00 4.27
C PHE A 226 -14.55 -6.21 3.12
N HIS A 227 -14.86 -6.60 1.89
CA HIS A 227 -14.30 -5.98 0.69
C HIS A 227 -14.91 -4.61 0.37
N SER A 228 -16.13 -4.33 0.86
CA SER A 228 -16.81 -3.05 0.74
C SER A 228 -16.01 -1.90 1.38
N ILE A 229 -15.13 -2.21 2.33
CA ILE A 229 -14.22 -1.24 2.94
C ILE A 229 -13.22 -0.74 1.89
N HIS A 230 -12.70 -1.62 1.04
CA HIS A 230 -11.84 -1.28 -0.10
C HIS A 230 -12.58 -0.39 -1.09
N HIS A 231 -13.81 -0.78 -1.45
CA HIS A 231 -14.67 0.00 -2.35
C HIS A 231 -15.25 1.27 -1.72
N SER A 232 -15.05 1.54 -0.42
CA SER A 232 -15.68 2.68 0.25
C SER A 232 -15.05 4.02 -0.10
N THR A 233 -13.91 4.02 -0.78
CA THR A 233 -13.22 5.25 -1.16
C THR A 233 -14.00 6.01 -2.25
N VAL A 234 -14.19 7.31 -2.03
CA VAL A 234 -14.81 8.22 -3.01
C VAL A 234 -13.78 9.01 -3.80
N ALA A 235 -12.50 8.86 -3.45
CA ALA A 235 -11.34 9.50 -4.09
C ALA A 235 -10.30 8.42 -4.39
N MET A 236 -10.06 8.17 -5.68
CA MET A 236 -9.10 7.17 -6.13
C MET A 236 -7.73 7.82 -6.27
N ASP A 237 -6.75 7.32 -5.52
CA ASP A 237 -5.35 7.69 -5.59
C ASP A 237 -4.46 6.50 -5.20
N TRP A 238 -3.14 6.68 -5.22
CA TRP A 238 -2.18 5.64 -4.89
C TRP A 238 -2.31 5.08 -3.46
N LEU A 239 -2.94 5.79 -2.52
CA LEU A 239 -3.21 5.28 -1.17
C LEU A 239 -4.54 4.50 -1.09
N ALA A 240 -5.50 4.80 -1.97
CA ALA A 240 -6.84 4.21 -1.97
C ALA A 240 -6.81 2.67 -1.91
N GLY A 241 -5.90 2.03 -2.67
CA GLY A 241 -5.77 0.57 -2.71
C GLY A 241 -5.38 -0.06 -1.37
N SER A 242 -4.87 0.71 -0.41
CA SER A 242 -4.50 0.21 0.91
C SER A 242 -5.69 -0.02 1.84
N ARG A 243 -6.87 0.55 1.55
CA ARG A 243 -8.06 0.54 2.40
C ARG A 243 -8.70 -0.87 2.49
N THR A 244 -7.98 -1.84 3.03
CA THR A 244 -8.38 -3.25 2.97
C THR A 244 -8.53 -3.82 4.37
N HIS A 245 -9.58 -4.60 4.58
CA HIS A 245 -9.80 -5.29 5.85
C HIS A 245 -8.81 -6.44 6.03
N PHE A 246 -8.43 -6.76 7.29
CA PHE A 246 -7.41 -7.77 7.56
C PHE A 246 -7.77 -9.18 7.05
N ILE A 247 -9.05 -9.55 7.13
CA ILE A 247 -9.54 -10.84 6.61
C ILE A 247 -9.41 -10.90 5.08
N ASP A 248 -9.80 -9.83 4.41
CA ASP A 248 -9.69 -9.69 2.96
C ASP A 248 -8.21 -9.81 2.53
N MET A 249 -7.34 -9.01 3.14
CA MET A 249 -5.90 -9.06 2.90
C MET A 249 -5.29 -10.45 3.18
N PHE A 250 -5.67 -11.12 4.26
CA PHE A 250 -5.14 -12.46 4.56
C PHE A 250 -5.58 -13.48 3.50
N VAL A 251 -6.86 -13.49 3.14
CA VAL A 251 -7.41 -14.44 2.16
C VAL A 251 -6.81 -14.20 0.78
N THR A 252 -6.83 -12.96 0.30
CA THR A 252 -6.27 -12.60 -1.01
C THR A 252 -4.79 -12.98 -1.09
N ARG A 253 -3.97 -12.65 -0.08
CA ARG A 253 -2.54 -13.02 -0.05
C ARG A 253 -2.32 -14.53 0.00
N ALA A 254 -3.06 -15.25 0.83
CA ALA A 254 -2.94 -16.71 0.89
C ALA A 254 -3.29 -17.36 -0.46
N VAL A 255 -4.41 -16.95 -1.06
CA VAL A 255 -4.87 -17.47 -2.36
C VAL A 255 -3.92 -17.12 -3.50
N SER A 256 -3.26 -15.96 -3.45
CA SER A 256 -2.22 -15.57 -4.42
C SER A 256 -0.90 -16.31 -4.23
N PHE A 257 -0.44 -16.52 -2.99
CA PHE A 257 0.90 -17.05 -2.72
C PHE A 257 0.98 -18.58 -2.69
N ILE A 258 -0.06 -19.25 -2.21
CA ILE A 258 -0.08 -20.72 -2.13
C ILE A 258 0.16 -21.36 -3.51
N PRO A 259 -0.55 -20.99 -4.59
CA PRO A 259 -0.33 -21.58 -5.91
C PRO A 259 1.10 -21.38 -6.43
N VAL A 260 1.67 -20.19 -6.20
CA VAL A 260 3.04 -19.84 -6.59
C VAL A 260 4.07 -20.71 -5.85
N TYR A 261 3.84 -20.97 -4.56
CA TYR A 261 4.64 -21.92 -3.78
C TYR A 261 4.52 -23.36 -4.31
N LEU A 262 3.31 -23.81 -4.66
CA LEU A 262 3.08 -25.15 -5.21
C LEU A 262 3.77 -25.36 -6.55
N LEU A 263 3.82 -24.32 -7.40
CA LEU A 263 4.59 -24.32 -8.64
C LEU A 263 6.10 -24.51 -8.42
N GLY A 264 6.61 -24.21 -7.22
CA GLY A 264 8.03 -24.30 -6.91
C GLY A 264 8.84 -23.15 -7.51
N ILE A 265 8.24 -21.97 -7.73
CA ILE A 265 8.92 -20.79 -8.25
C ILE A 265 10.15 -20.46 -7.38
N THR A 266 11.29 -20.20 -8.02
CA THR A 266 12.52 -19.88 -7.30
C THR A 266 12.38 -18.59 -6.48
N PRO A 267 13.12 -18.45 -5.35
CA PRO A 267 13.07 -17.23 -4.53
C PRO A 267 13.37 -15.95 -5.33
N ALA A 268 14.28 -16.01 -6.30
CA ALA A 268 14.61 -14.88 -7.17
C ALA A 268 13.42 -14.44 -8.05
N ALA A 269 12.75 -15.39 -8.72
CA ALA A 269 11.57 -15.09 -9.54
C ALA A 269 10.40 -14.60 -8.67
N PHE A 270 10.24 -15.18 -7.48
CA PHE A 270 9.22 -14.77 -6.52
C PHE A 270 9.43 -13.33 -6.01
N ALA A 271 10.69 -12.94 -5.72
CA ALA A 271 11.03 -11.59 -5.32
C ALA A 271 10.70 -10.56 -6.43
N ILE A 272 11.04 -10.87 -7.69
CA ILE A 272 10.68 -10.01 -8.84
C ILE A 272 9.16 -9.89 -8.97
N TYR A 273 8.44 -11.01 -8.84
CA TYR A 273 6.97 -11.02 -8.84
C TYR A 273 6.39 -10.10 -7.75
N ILE A 274 6.85 -10.19 -6.51
CA ILE A 274 6.37 -9.37 -5.40
C ILE A 274 6.56 -7.87 -5.68
N VAL A 275 7.73 -7.48 -6.20
CA VAL A 275 8.01 -6.08 -6.53
C VAL A 275 7.06 -5.57 -7.62
N VAL A 276 6.91 -6.34 -8.70
CA VAL A 276 6.05 -5.97 -9.82
C VAL A 276 4.58 -5.88 -9.41
N ILE A 277 4.05 -6.89 -8.70
CA ILE A 277 2.64 -6.89 -8.30
C ILE A 277 2.34 -5.82 -7.25
N SER A 278 3.26 -5.56 -6.31
CA SER A 278 3.07 -4.51 -5.30
C SER A 278 3.02 -3.13 -5.95
N PHE A 279 3.93 -2.86 -6.88
CA PHE A 279 3.90 -1.62 -7.66
C PHE A 279 2.61 -1.52 -8.49
N HIS A 280 2.25 -2.60 -9.20
CA HIS A 280 1.08 -2.61 -10.07
C HIS A 280 -0.23 -2.41 -9.29
N ALA A 281 -0.36 -3.06 -8.13
CA ALA A 281 -1.53 -2.92 -7.27
C ALA A 281 -1.75 -1.47 -6.81
N VAL A 282 -0.68 -0.72 -6.53
CA VAL A 282 -0.77 0.72 -6.25
C VAL A 282 -1.12 1.51 -7.51
N PHE A 283 -0.45 1.19 -8.62
CA PHE A 283 -0.60 1.90 -9.89
C PHE A 283 -2.02 1.87 -10.43
N ILE A 284 -2.72 0.74 -10.39
CA ILE A 284 -4.09 0.63 -10.91
C ILE A 284 -5.12 1.45 -10.12
N HIS A 285 -4.79 1.94 -8.92
CA HIS A 285 -5.64 2.85 -8.14
C HIS A 285 -5.27 4.34 -8.32
N ALA A 286 -4.09 4.60 -8.87
CA ALA A 286 -3.55 5.95 -8.92
C ALA A 286 -4.43 6.90 -9.75
N ASN A 287 -4.50 8.16 -9.34
CA ASN A 287 -5.26 9.22 -10.02
C ASN A 287 -4.59 9.66 -11.34
N VAL A 288 -4.49 8.77 -12.32
CA VAL A 288 -3.67 8.97 -13.52
C VAL A 288 -4.48 8.81 -14.81
N ASN A 289 -4.39 9.78 -15.71
CA ASN A 289 -5.19 9.85 -16.94
C ASN A 289 -4.55 9.21 -18.19
N TRP A 290 -3.50 8.41 -18.00
CA TRP A 290 -2.74 7.83 -19.11
C TRP A 290 -3.60 6.91 -19.99
N LYS A 291 -3.37 6.98 -21.31
CA LYS A 291 -4.03 6.14 -22.31
C LYS A 291 -3.12 4.98 -22.70
N PHE A 292 -3.61 3.76 -22.52
CA PHE A 292 -2.83 2.53 -22.74
C PHE A 292 -3.06 1.88 -24.10
N GLY A 293 -3.91 2.45 -24.96
CA GLY A 293 -4.19 1.90 -26.30
C GLY A 293 -4.67 0.45 -26.22
N TRP A 294 -4.00 -0.46 -26.92
CA TRP A 294 -4.32 -1.89 -26.92
C TRP A 294 -3.90 -2.62 -25.64
N LEU A 295 -2.96 -2.08 -24.86
CA LEU A 295 -2.47 -2.73 -23.63
C LEU A 295 -3.57 -2.84 -22.57
N LYS A 296 -4.59 -1.96 -22.61
CA LYS A 296 -5.74 -2.03 -21.69
C LYS A 296 -6.54 -3.33 -21.77
N TYR A 297 -6.36 -4.11 -22.85
CA TYR A 297 -6.99 -5.42 -23.04
C TYR A 297 -6.12 -6.60 -22.61
N ILE A 298 -4.90 -6.34 -22.15
CA ILE A 298 -3.95 -7.37 -21.70
C ILE A 298 -3.62 -7.17 -20.24
N ILE A 299 -3.32 -5.93 -19.83
CA ILE A 299 -2.98 -5.57 -18.47
C ILE A 299 -4.07 -4.68 -17.86
N SER A 300 -4.27 -4.82 -16.56
CA SER A 300 -5.11 -3.94 -15.78
C SER A 300 -4.47 -2.54 -15.75
N THR A 301 -5.30 -1.53 -15.96
CA THR A 301 -4.89 -0.11 -16.02
C THR A 301 -5.64 0.68 -14.96
N PRO A 302 -5.20 1.91 -14.64
CA PRO A 302 -5.98 2.80 -13.79
C PRO A 302 -7.44 2.91 -14.25
N GLN A 303 -7.67 3.13 -15.55
CA GLN A 303 -9.04 3.19 -16.10
C GLN A 303 -9.85 1.92 -15.83
N PHE A 304 -9.27 0.76 -16.11
CA PHE A 304 -9.94 -0.55 -15.93
C PHE A 304 -10.34 -0.78 -14.48
N HIS A 305 -9.43 -0.51 -13.54
CA HIS A 305 -9.68 -0.75 -12.13
C HIS A 305 -10.51 0.37 -11.48
N HIS A 306 -10.47 1.60 -11.99
CA HIS A 306 -11.40 2.64 -11.57
C HIS A 306 -12.85 2.26 -11.91
N TRP A 307 -13.11 1.68 -13.09
CA TRP A 307 -14.42 1.13 -13.43
C TRP A 307 -14.86 -0.02 -12.51
N HIS A 308 -13.92 -0.76 -11.94
CA HIS A 308 -14.22 -1.75 -10.91
C HIS A 308 -14.67 -1.09 -9.58
N HIS A 309 -14.07 0.05 -9.23
CA HIS A 309 -14.37 0.83 -8.01
C HIS A 309 -15.59 1.75 -8.11
N THR A 310 -16.27 1.78 -9.25
CA THR A 310 -17.37 2.72 -9.46
C THR A 310 -18.65 2.33 -8.70
N SER A 311 -19.42 3.34 -8.32
CA SER A 311 -20.78 3.18 -7.80
C SER A 311 -21.85 3.01 -8.90
N ASP A 312 -21.48 3.11 -10.18
CA ASP A 312 -22.38 2.94 -11.33
C ASP A 312 -22.87 1.48 -11.46
N PRO A 313 -24.19 1.22 -11.38
CA PRO A 313 -24.77 -0.12 -11.51
C PRO A 313 -24.41 -0.84 -12.82
N ALA A 314 -24.12 -0.11 -13.90
CA ALA A 314 -23.75 -0.70 -15.19
C ALA A 314 -22.42 -1.48 -15.13
N ALA A 315 -21.56 -1.18 -14.14
CA ALA A 315 -20.24 -1.77 -13.97
C ALA A 315 -20.11 -2.66 -12.72
N TYR A 316 -21.21 -2.93 -12.02
CA TYR A 316 -21.18 -3.85 -10.88
C TYR A 316 -20.71 -5.24 -11.31
N ASN A 317 -19.90 -5.86 -10.45
CA ASN A 317 -19.39 -7.21 -10.65
C ASN A 317 -18.60 -7.37 -11.97
N LYS A 318 -17.72 -6.40 -12.22
CA LYS A 318 -16.82 -6.36 -13.39
C LYS A 318 -15.37 -6.12 -12.97
N ASN A 319 -14.45 -6.48 -13.86
CA ASN A 319 -13.03 -6.12 -13.79
C ASN A 319 -12.29 -6.59 -12.52
N TYR A 320 -12.32 -7.89 -12.25
CA TYR A 320 -11.73 -8.48 -11.04
C TYR A 320 -10.22 -8.74 -11.14
N ALA A 321 -9.64 -8.84 -12.34
CA ALA A 321 -8.23 -9.15 -12.49
C ALA A 321 -7.35 -8.00 -11.98
N VAL A 322 -6.33 -8.33 -11.20
CA VAL A 322 -5.44 -7.34 -10.62
C VAL A 322 -4.33 -6.98 -11.59
N PHE A 323 -3.83 -7.94 -12.38
CA PHE A 323 -2.74 -7.69 -13.33
C PHE A 323 -3.14 -7.85 -14.79
N PHE A 324 -3.79 -8.95 -15.16
CA PHE A 324 -4.08 -9.33 -16.54
C PHE A 324 -5.57 -9.15 -16.86
N SER A 325 -5.95 -7.97 -17.36
CA SER A 325 -7.35 -7.65 -17.70
C SER A 325 -7.97 -8.60 -18.74
N PHE A 326 -7.17 -9.36 -19.50
CA PHE A 326 -7.71 -10.39 -20.38
C PHE A 326 -8.36 -11.56 -19.62
N ILE A 327 -8.04 -11.78 -18.34
CA ILE A 327 -8.70 -12.80 -17.51
C ILE A 327 -10.19 -12.50 -17.39
N ASP A 328 -10.56 -11.25 -17.18
CA ASP A 328 -11.97 -10.82 -17.21
C ASP A 328 -12.63 -11.03 -18.57
N ARG A 329 -11.87 -10.97 -19.67
CA ARG A 329 -12.41 -11.29 -21.01
C ARG A 329 -12.65 -12.79 -21.16
N MET A 330 -11.76 -13.62 -20.63
CA MET A 330 -11.93 -15.08 -20.64
C MET A 330 -13.16 -15.51 -19.85
N PHE A 331 -13.47 -14.83 -18.74
CA PHE A 331 -14.56 -15.20 -17.83
C PHE A 331 -15.80 -14.31 -17.92
N GLY A 332 -15.88 -13.40 -18.89
CA GLY A 332 -17.09 -12.62 -19.21
C GLY A 332 -17.40 -11.45 -18.27
N THR A 333 -16.40 -10.94 -17.56
CA THR A 333 -16.53 -9.86 -16.55
C THR A 333 -15.83 -8.56 -16.97
N PHE A 334 -15.26 -8.51 -18.18
CA PHE A 334 -14.57 -7.32 -18.69
C PHE A 334 -15.57 -6.20 -19.03
N TYR A 335 -15.30 -4.99 -18.54
CA TYR A 335 -16.09 -3.79 -18.79
C TYR A 335 -15.17 -2.57 -18.95
N LEU A 336 -15.16 -1.97 -20.14
CA LEU A 336 -14.37 -0.76 -20.41
C LEU A 336 -15.02 0.07 -21.53
N PRO A 337 -15.92 1.01 -21.20
CA PRO A 337 -16.62 1.83 -22.19
C PRO A 337 -15.68 2.87 -22.80
N GLY A 338 -15.02 2.50 -23.89
CA GLY A 338 -14.12 3.38 -24.64
C GLY A 338 -12.91 3.84 -23.83
N ASP A 339 -12.70 5.15 -23.81
CA ASP A 339 -11.61 5.82 -23.08
C ASP A 339 -12.13 6.66 -21.89
N GLU A 340 -13.38 6.44 -21.48
CA GLU A 340 -13.98 7.16 -20.36
C GLU A 340 -13.56 6.58 -19.01
N PHE A 341 -13.40 7.44 -18.02
CA PHE A 341 -13.30 7.04 -16.60
C PHE A 341 -14.68 7.16 -15.94
N PRO A 342 -14.96 6.36 -14.90
CA PRO A 342 -16.19 6.51 -14.14
C PRO A 342 -16.28 7.89 -13.46
N LYS A 343 -17.52 8.37 -13.30
CA LYS A 343 -17.79 9.67 -12.70
C LYS A 343 -17.70 9.62 -11.17
N GLU A 344 -18.20 8.54 -10.58
CA GLU A 344 -18.36 8.37 -9.14
C GLU A 344 -17.74 7.05 -8.67
N TYR A 345 -17.28 7.06 -7.43
CA TYR A 345 -16.66 5.95 -6.71
C TYR A 345 -17.33 5.82 -5.34
N GLY A 346 -17.08 4.71 -4.67
CA GLY A 346 -17.62 4.45 -3.35
C GLY A 346 -18.70 3.38 -3.38
N VAL A 347 -19.15 3.00 -2.18
CA VAL A 347 -20.26 2.08 -2.01
C VAL A 347 -21.58 2.84 -1.96
N ASN A 348 -22.61 2.35 -2.67
CA ASN A 348 -23.97 2.90 -2.65
C ASN A 348 -24.71 2.49 -1.36
N MET A 349 -24.18 2.90 -0.21
CA MET A 349 -24.79 2.69 1.10
C MET A 349 -24.91 4.02 1.85
N PRO A 350 -26.13 4.47 2.19
CA PRO A 350 -26.33 5.63 3.03
C PRO A 350 -25.61 5.43 4.37
N ASN A 351 -24.81 6.42 4.77
CA ASN A 351 -24.08 6.44 6.05
C ASN A 351 -23.04 5.32 6.23
N TYR A 352 -22.33 4.94 5.16
CA TYR A 352 -21.18 4.04 5.31
C TYR A 352 -20.18 4.58 6.35
N PRO A 353 -19.66 3.74 7.27
CA PRO A 353 -18.83 4.20 8.37
C PRO A 353 -17.57 4.93 7.87
N LYS A 354 -17.22 6.02 8.57
CA LYS A 354 -16.02 6.81 8.27
C LYS A 354 -14.95 6.62 9.33
N GLY A 355 -13.70 6.57 8.85
CA GLY A 355 -12.53 6.40 9.68
C GLY A 355 -12.23 4.94 10.02
N PHE A 356 -10.96 4.67 10.28
CA PHE A 356 -10.42 3.32 10.41
C PHE A 356 -11.19 2.44 11.42
N LEU A 357 -11.39 2.89 12.67
CA LEU A 357 -12.01 2.05 13.70
C LEU A 357 -13.46 1.68 13.39
N ALA A 358 -14.22 2.61 12.80
CA ALA A 358 -15.61 2.37 12.44
C ALA A 358 -15.69 1.41 11.24
N GLN A 359 -14.86 1.60 10.22
CA GLN A 359 -14.78 0.72 9.05
C GLN A 359 -14.27 -0.68 9.44
N PHE A 360 -13.21 -0.78 10.24
CA PHE A 360 -12.66 -2.06 10.69
C PHE A 360 -13.66 -2.89 11.50
N SER A 361 -14.49 -2.25 12.34
CA SER A 361 -15.49 -2.97 13.14
C SER A 361 -16.81 -3.23 12.39
N TYR A 362 -17.01 -2.63 11.22
CA TYR A 362 -18.25 -2.72 10.46
C TYR A 362 -18.66 -4.16 10.10
N PRO A 363 -17.77 -5.03 9.61
CA PRO A 363 -18.12 -6.40 9.25
C PRO A 363 -18.65 -7.25 10.41
N PHE A 364 -18.28 -6.90 11.65
CA PHE A 364 -18.70 -7.62 12.85
C PHE A 364 -19.98 -7.06 13.47
N ARG A 365 -20.52 -5.96 12.92
CA ARG A 365 -21.68 -5.24 13.45
C ARG A 365 -22.86 -5.20 12.48
N ALA A 366 -22.61 -5.31 11.17
CA ALA A 366 -23.71 -5.41 10.23
C ALA A 366 -24.44 -6.74 10.47
N LYS A 367 -25.77 -6.68 10.41
CA LYS A 367 -26.66 -7.81 10.63
C LYS A 367 -26.99 -8.49 9.32
#